data_AF-A0A7R9H4G7-F1
#
_entry.id   AF-A0A7R9H4G7-F1
#
_cell.length_a   1.000
_cell.length_b   1.000
_cell.length_c   1.000
_cell.angle_alpha   90.00
_cell.angle_beta   90.00
_cell.angle_gamma   90.00
#
_symmetry.space_group_name_H-M   'P 1'
#
loop_
_entity.id
_entity.type
_entity.pdbx_description
1 polymer ?
#
loop_
_entity_poly.entity_id
_entity_poly.type
_entity_poly.pdbx_seq_one_letter_code
_entity_poly.pdbx_strand_id
1 'polypeptide(L)'
;MLNTAALFISDPKEVYSGKRVADKPLSEDQMIGETLALVLGDTKIWSAGTFWERNKFTNRTLFAPFAYKTQLNTRKFKVEDLARLNETKEAYTNKHWFQFSKQRWSTNFDSLEKFFMKIKIRFNETGEYLKKYEHYPNFYRAANLNHGYWTTPYFDCEGKVPKWVITYSVPFFGWDSIKAKLEFKGVVAVTMDMLQLDINQCPDKYYVPNAFKDTHKCHKKNSYCVPILGRGFEIGSYKCECLQGYEYPFEDPITYFDGQLVEAEFSNIVNDKPTRYDMFNCRLAGATSIQASYVTFLSLILLIRIVLR
;
A
#
# COMPACT_ATOMS: atom_id res chain seq x y z
N MET A 1 -1.45 0.92 -5.29
CA MET A 1 -0.33 1.81 -5.66
C MET A 1 -0.72 3.19 -5.17
N LEU A 2 -0.44 3.51 -3.89
CA LEU A 2 -0.72 4.83 -3.30
C LEU A 2 0.36 5.80 -3.80
N ASN A 3 0.25 6.22 -5.05
CA ASN A 3 1.03 7.37 -5.51
C ASN A 3 0.58 8.56 -4.67
N THR A 4 1.55 9.17 -3.99
CA THR A 4 1.40 10.31 -3.08
C THR A 4 0.34 11.29 -3.57
N ALA A 5 -0.75 11.43 -2.81
CA ALA A 5 -1.69 12.52 -2.99
C ALA A 5 -0.94 13.83 -2.66
N ALA A 6 -0.37 14.48 -3.66
CA ALA A 6 0.33 15.74 -3.51
C ALA A 6 -0.66 16.85 -3.87
N LEU A 7 -1.12 17.58 -2.86
CA LEU A 7 -1.92 18.78 -3.09
C LEU A 7 -0.99 19.94 -3.47
N PHE A 8 -1.10 20.42 -4.71
CA PHE A 8 -0.42 21.61 -5.18
C PHE A 8 -1.28 22.83 -4.93
N ILE A 9 -0.81 23.72 -4.05
CA ILE A 9 -1.46 25.01 -3.83
C ILE A 9 -0.81 26.02 -4.78
N SER A 10 -1.57 26.49 -5.76
CA SER A 10 -1.16 27.61 -6.63
C SER A 10 -1.10 28.89 -5.81
N ASP A 11 -0.04 29.70 -5.97
CA ASP A 11 0.00 31.05 -5.42
C ASP A 11 -0.72 32.01 -6.39
N PRO A 12 -1.90 32.53 -6.03
CA PRO A 12 -2.66 33.45 -6.88
C PRO A 12 -1.99 34.82 -7.06
N LYS A 13 -0.95 35.13 -6.27
CA LYS A 13 -0.17 36.37 -6.38
C LYS A 13 1.08 36.20 -7.24
N GLU A 14 1.32 35.01 -7.79
CA GLU A 14 2.46 34.77 -8.67
C GLU A 14 2.38 35.63 -9.93
N VAL A 15 3.46 36.34 -10.24
CA VAL A 15 3.50 37.23 -11.40
C VAL A 15 4.16 36.50 -12.56
N TYR A 16 3.44 36.38 -13.67
CA TYR A 16 3.96 35.80 -14.91
C TYR A 16 4.31 36.91 -15.91
N SER A 17 5.31 36.70 -16.77
CA SER A 17 5.65 37.66 -17.82
C SER A 17 4.54 37.80 -18.87
N GLY A 18 4.35 39.05 -19.32
CA GLY A 18 3.38 39.40 -20.36
C GLY A 18 1.95 39.49 -19.82
N LYS A 19 0.98 38.95 -20.57
CA LYS A 19 -0.46 38.97 -20.25
C LYS A 19 -0.93 37.75 -19.44
N ARG A 20 0.00 36.95 -18.93
CA ARG A 20 -0.31 35.70 -18.22
C ARG A 20 -0.73 36.02 -16.78
N VAL A 21 -1.73 35.30 -16.28
CA VAL A 21 -2.27 35.50 -14.93
C VAL A 21 -2.19 34.17 -14.19
N ALA A 22 -1.83 34.23 -12.90
CA ALA A 22 -1.91 33.07 -12.02
C ALA A 22 -3.35 32.58 -11.88
N ASP A 23 -3.49 31.28 -11.57
CA ASP A 23 -4.82 30.76 -11.27
C ASP A 23 -5.34 31.33 -9.94
N LYS A 24 -6.66 31.32 -9.78
CA LYS A 24 -7.31 31.71 -8.53
C LYS A 24 -6.93 30.77 -7.39
N PRO A 25 -7.10 31.19 -6.12
CA PRO A 25 -6.96 30.27 -5.00
C PRO A 25 -7.88 29.05 -5.16
N LEU A 26 -7.46 27.92 -4.60
CA LEU A 26 -8.24 26.67 -4.59
C LEU A 26 -9.67 26.93 -4.11
N SER A 27 -10.65 26.45 -4.89
CA SER A 27 -12.06 26.50 -4.53
C SER A 27 -12.50 25.30 -3.70
N GLU A 28 -13.63 25.42 -2.99
CA GLU A 28 -14.23 24.32 -2.23
C GLU A 28 -14.55 23.13 -3.14
N ASP A 29 -15.13 23.40 -4.31
CA ASP A 29 -15.51 22.37 -5.29
C ASP A 29 -14.30 21.61 -5.84
N GLN A 30 -13.18 22.31 -6.09
CA GLN A 30 -11.93 21.67 -6.52
C GLN A 30 -11.44 20.70 -5.45
N MET A 31 -11.41 21.13 -4.17
CA MET A 31 -10.96 20.27 -3.08
C MET A 31 -11.88 19.09 -2.80
N ILE A 32 -13.19 19.28 -2.94
CA ILE A 32 -14.19 18.22 -2.88
C ILE A 32 -13.97 17.22 -4.01
N GLY A 33 -13.72 17.71 -5.24
CA GLY A 33 -13.40 16.90 -6.40
C GLY A 33 -12.14 16.06 -6.22
N GLU A 34 -11.06 16.66 -5.73
CA GLU A 34 -9.79 15.96 -5.44
C GLU A 34 -9.98 14.88 -4.35
N THR A 35 -10.70 15.21 -3.27
CA THR A 35 -10.97 14.25 -2.21
C THR A 35 -11.82 13.07 -2.71
N LEU A 36 -12.82 13.35 -3.55
CA LEU A 36 -13.63 12.32 -4.19
C LEU A 36 -12.78 11.45 -5.12
N ALA A 37 -11.87 12.05 -5.89
CA ALA A 37 -10.98 11.33 -6.80
C ALA A 37 -10.11 10.29 -6.08
N LEU A 38 -9.71 10.54 -4.82
CA LEU A 38 -8.98 9.56 -4.00
C LEU A 38 -9.78 8.26 -3.79
N VAL A 39 -11.07 8.37 -3.46
CA VAL A 39 -11.94 7.19 -3.23
C VAL A 39 -12.30 6.51 -4.55
N LEU A 40 -12.38 7.28 -5.64
CA LEU A 40 -12.61 6.75 -6.98
C LEU A 40 -11.39 6.01 -7.54
N GLY A 41 -10.18 6.44 -7.18
CA GLY A 41 -8.93 5.95 -7.76
C GLY A 41 -8.55 4.52 -7.36
N ASP A 42 -8.97 4.06 -6.17
CA ASP A 42 -8.67 2.71 -5.69
C ASP A 42 -9.88 2.09 -4.96
N THR A 43 -10.28 0.89 -5.37
CA THR A 43 -11.42 0.19 -4.78
C THR A 43 -11.17 -0.32 -3.37
N LYS A 44 -9.92 -0.41 -2.91
CA LYS A 44 -9.61 -0.75 -1.51
C LYS A 44 -9.84 0.41 -0.55
N ILE A 45 -9.86 1.64 -1.06
CA ILE A 45 -10.14 2.84 -0.26
C ILE A 45 -11.63 2.89 0.05
N TRP A 46 -11.96 2.92 1.34
CA TRP A 46 -13.33 2.99 1.83
C TRP A 46 -13.77 4.43 2.05
N SER A 47 -12.88 5.24 2.59
CA SER A 47 -13.07 6.68 2.73
C SER A 47 -11.75 7.42 2.61
N ALA A 48 -11.83 8.68 2.18
CA ALA A 48 -10.71 9.59 2.14
C ALA A 48 -11.19 10.98 2.55
N GLY A 49 -10.32 11.74 3.21
CA GLY A 49 -10.61 13.13 3.57
C GLY A 49 -9.38 14.01 3.46
N THR A 50 -9.60 15.26 3.08
CA THR A 50 -8.57 16.30 3.11
C THR A 50 -8.89 17.26 4.24
N PHE A 51 -8.15 17.15 5.33
CA PHE A 51 -8.42 17.83 6.58
C PHE A 51 -7.53 19.06 6.73
N TRP A 52 -8.11 20.25 6.66
CA TRP A 52 -7.36 21.50 6.79
C TRP A 52 -7.20 21.91 8.25
N GLU A 53 -6.06 22.51 8.59
CA GLU A 53 -5.86 23.15 9.88
C GLU A 53 -6.67 24.46 9.96
N ARG A 54 -6.90 24.95 11.18
CA ARG A 54 -7.72 26.13 11.43
C ARG A 54 -7.24 27.36 10.65
N ASN A 55 -8.16 28.02 9.95
CA ASN A 55 -7.92 29.21 9.12
C ASN A 55 -6.85 29.00 8.04
N LYS A 56 -6.65 27.75 7.57
CA LYS A 56 -5.69 27.46 6.49
C LYS A 56 -6.31 27.33 5.11
N PHE A 57 -7.63 27.14 5.05
CA PHE A 57 -8.38 27.17 3.80
C PHE A 57 -8.99 28.56 3.55
N THR A 58 -9.22 28.90 2.29
CA THR A 58 -9.75 30.21 1.89
C THR A 58 -11.18 30.40 2.41
N ASN A 59 -11.47 31.56 3.00
CA ASN A 59 -12.80 31.95 3.49
C ASN A 59 -13.51 30.97 4.45
N ARG A 60 -12.78 30.06 5.12
CA ARG A 60 -13.33 29.10 6.09
C ARG A 60 -12.45 28.98 7.33
N THR A 61 -13.08 28.82 8.49
CA THR A 61 -12.36 28.56 9.76
C THR A 61 -11.86 27.12 9.84
N LEU A 62 -12.68 26.18 9.40
CA LEU A 62 -12.38 24.76 9.30
C LEU A 62 -12.98 24.27 7.98
N PHE A 63 -12.30 23.33 7.35
CA PHE A 63 -12.74 22.73 6.10
C PHE A 63 -12.16 21.32 6.02
N ALA A 64 -13.04 20.33 5.87
CA ALA A 64 -12.66 18.93 5.85
C ALA A 64 -13.57 18.15 4.89
N PRO A 65 -13.40 18.33 3.57
CA PRO A 65 -14.05 17.47 2.59
C PRO A 65 -13.71 16.00 2.89
N PHE A 66 -14.74 15.18 2.93
CA PHE A 66 -14.66 13.77 3.26
C PHE A 66 -15.54 12.98 2.31
N ALA A 67 -14.92 12.11 1.53
CA ALA A 67 -15.57 11.22 0.60
C ALA A 67 -15.58 9.79 1.16
N TYR A 68 -16.68 9.08 0.97
CA TYR A 68 -16.80 7.69 1.40
C TYR A 68 -17.78 6.91 0.52
N LYS A 69 -17.64 5.59 0.58
CA LYS A 69 -18.61 4.64 0.02
C LYS A 69 -19.16 3.74 1.11
N THR A 70 -20.37 3.24 0.90
CA THR A 70 -21.03 2.32 1.84
C THR A 70 -20.94 0.86 1.42
N GLN A 71 -20.57 0.61 0.16
CA GLN A 71 -20.48 -0.71 -0.46
C GLN A 71 -19.19 -0.76 -1.29
N LEU A 72 -18.63 -1.96 -1.48
CA LEU A 72 -17.33 -2.13 -2.14
C LEU A 72 -17.38 -1.77 -3.64
N ASN A 73 -18.30 -2.40 -4.38
CA ASN A 73 -18.43 -2.27 -5.83
C ASN A 73 -19.59 -1.34 -6.20
N THR A 74 -19.51 -0.09 -5.77
CA THR A 74 -20.54 0.92 -6.05
C THR A 74 -20.03 2.02 -6.95
N ARG A 75 -20.94 2.59 -7.75
CA ARG A 75 -20.73 3.87 -8.46
C ARG A 75 -21.29 5.06 -7.70
N LYS A 76 -21.88 4.81 -6.51
CA LYS A 76 -22.48 5.81 -5.64
C LYS A 76 -21.52 6.16 -4.52
N PHE A 77 -20.96 7.35 -4.61
CA PHE A 77 -20.06 7.92 -3.60
C PHE A 77 -20.76 9.07 -2.90
N LYS A 78 -20.46 9.26 -1.62
CA LYS A 78 -21.00 10.35 -0.82
C LYS A 78 -19.85 11.25 -0.42
N VAL A 79 -20.09 12.56 -0.44
CA VAL A 79 -19.13 13.56 0.00
C VAL A 79 -19.82 14.54 0.93
N GLU A 80 -19.15 14.89 2.01
CA GLU A 80 -19.61 15.89 2.97
C GLU A 80 -18.43 16.65 3.56
N ASP A 81 -18.69 17.82 4.13
CA ASP A 81 -17.70 18.56 4.92
C ASP A 81 -17.85 18.19 6.40
N LEU A 82 -16.84 17.49 6.95
CA LEU A 82 -16.81 17.09 8.36
C LEU A 82 -16.59 18.27 9.30
N ALA A 83 -16.17 19.44 8.80
CA ALA A 83 -16.04 20.64 9.62
C ALA A 83 -17.39 21.20 10.11
N ARG A 84 -18.52 20.72 9.57
CA ARG A 84 -19.88 21.08 10.01
C ARG A 84 -20.28 20.42 11.34
N LEU A 85 -19.58 19.37 11.77
CA LEU A 85 -19.93 18.64 12.99
C LEU A 85 -19.65 19.51 14.21
N ASN A 86 -20.70 19.85 14.96
CA ASN A 86 -20.62 20.73 16.14
C ASN A 86 -20.14 20.00 17.40
N GLU A 87 -20.10 18.66 17.38
CA GLU A 87 -19.66 17.87 18.52
C GLU A 87 -18.14 17.91 18.64
N THR A 88 -17.65 18.34 19.81
CA THR A 88 -16.22 18.44 20.10
C THR A 88 -15.51 17.09 19.99
N LYS A 89 -16.21 15.98 20.27
CA LYS A 89 -15.67 14.63 20.18
C LYS A 89 -15.50 14.15 18.72
N GLU A 90 -16.40 14.56 17.84
CA GLU A 90 -16.39 14.15 16.43
C GLU A 90 -15.46 15.01 15.56
N ALA A 91 -14.99 16.14 16.09
CA ALA A 91 -14.08 17.03 15.40
C ALA A 91 -12.79 16.29 14.96
N TYR A 92 -12.50 16.33 13.66
CA TYR A 92 -11.33 15.68 13.07
C TYR A 92 -10.01 16.17 13.67
N THR A 93 -9.98 17.41 14.19
CA THR A 93 -8.82 18.01 14.84
C THR A 93 -8.39 17.28 16.12
N ASN A 94 -9.31 16.55 16.75
CA ASN A 94 -9.06 15.76 17.95
C ASN A 94 -8.65 14.32 17.64
N LYS A 95 -8.70 13.88 16.38
CA LYS A 95 -8.28 12.53 16.01
C LYS A 95 -6.76 12.39 16.17
N HIS A 96 -6.33 11.24 16.69
CA HIS A 96 -4.93 10.98 17.04
C HIS A 96 -3.97 11.19 15.85
N TRP A 97 -4.32 10.69 14.66
CA TRP A 97 -3.49 10.83 13.46
C TRP A 97 -3.32 12.29 13.01
N PHE A 98 -4.31 13.15 13.26
CA PHE A 98 -4.24 14.58 12.93
C PHE A 98 -3.32 15.30 13.91
N GLN A 99 -3.52 15.07 15.22
CA GLN A 99 -2.70 15.66 16.28
C GLN A 99 -1.23 15.21 16.16
N PHE A 100 -0.99 13.93 15.93
CA PHE A 100 0.35 13.37 15.72
C PHE A 100 1.06 14.06 14.55
N SER A 101 0.38 14.18 13.40
CA SER A 101 0.94 14.83 12.21
C SER A 101 1.24 16.31 12.48
N LYS A 102 0.31 17.03 13.12
CA LYS A 102 0.48 18.44 13.49
C LYS A 102 1.67 18.66 14.43
N GLN A 103 1.80 17.83 15.46
CA GLN A 103 2.90 17.93 16.43
C GLN A 103 4.25 17.62 15.78
N ARG A 104 4.32 16.52 15.00
CA ARG A 104 5.53 16.10 14.29
C ARG A 104 6.07 17.17 13.34
N TRP A 105 5.18 17.87 12.65
CA TRP A 105 5.53 18.87 11.63
C TRP A 105 5.29 20.32 12.09
N SER A 106 5.33 20.57 13.39
CA SER A 106 5.15 21.91 13.96
C SER A 106 6.38 22.81 13.76
N THR A 107 7.58 22.22 13.76
CA THR A 107 8.85 22.96 13.82
C THR A 107 9.85 22.58 12.72
N ASN A 108 10.00 21.30 12.40
CA ASN A 108 11.02 20.81 11.47
C ASN A 108 10.41 20.37 10.13
N PHE A 109 10.97 20.88 9.03
CA PHE A 109 10.57 20.56 7.64
C PHE A 109 11.75 20.11 6.77
N ASP A 110 12.94 19.93 7.34
CA ASP A 110 14.16 19.69 6.57
C ASP A 110 14.18 18.31 5.91
N SER A 111 13.49 17.33 6.51
CA SER A 111 13.39 15.99 5.93
C SER A 111 12.44 15.93 4.73
N LEU A 112 11.67 16.97 4.44
CA LEU A 112 10.75 16.98 3.30
C LEU A 112 11.50 16.86 1.98
N GLU A 113 10.95 16.06 1.10
CA GLU A 113 11.55 15.81 -0.21
C GLU A 113 11.34 17.01 -1.12
N LYS A 114 12.40 17.41 -1.82
CA LYS A 114 12.36 18.49 -2.81
C LYS A 114 11.94 17.94 -4.15
N PHE A 115 10.76 18.34 -4.61
CA PHE A 115 10.24 18.00 -5.92
C PHE A 115 10.48 19.16 -6.89
N PHE A 116 11.26 18.92 -7.93
CA PHE A 116 11.54 19.92 -8.96
C PHE A 116 10.40 19.99 -9.97
N MET A 117 9.83 21.18 -10.14
CA MET A 117 8.80 21.43 -11.14
C MET A 117 9.45 21.82 -12.46
N LYS A 118 9.21 21.02 -13.49
CA LYS A 118 9.65 21.30 -14.87
C LYS A 118 8.51 21.94 -15.66
N ILE A 119 8.01 23.09 -15.16
CA ILE A 119 6.88 23.79 -15.76
C ILE A 119 7.29 24.29 -17.15
N LYS A 120 6.51 23.91 -18.16
CA LYS A 120 6.59 24.44 -19.51
C LYS A 120 5.34 25.27 -19.78
N ILE A 121 5.54 26.54 -20.11
CA ILE A 121 4.47 27.47 -20.45
C ILE A 121 4.38 27.63 -21.97
N ARG A 122 3.19 27.89 -22.48
CA ARG A 122 2.99 28.21 -23.90
C ARG A 122 3.62 29.58 -24.21
N PHE A 123 4.33 29.67 -25.33
CA PHE A 123 4.97 30.93 -25.75
C PHE A 123 3.94 32.01 -26.13
N ASN A 124 2.92 31.62 -26.90
CA ASN A 124 1.80 32.45 -27.34
C ASN A 124 0.45 31.76 -27.13
N GLU A 125 -0.64 32.50 -27.37
CA GLU A 125 -2.02 32.02 -27.22
C GLU A 125 -2.34 30.85 -28.17
N THR A 126 -1.75 30.85 -29.37
CA THR A 126 -1.85 29.79 -30.38
C THR A 126 -1.08 28.52 -30.02
N GLY A 127 -0.12 28.58 -29.08
CA GLY A 127 0.60 27.42 -28.57
C GLY A 127 1.69 26.86 -29.48
N GLU A 128 2.30 27.69 -30.32
CA GLU A 128 3.27 27.26 -31.36
C GLU A 128 4.47 26.49 -30.78
N TYR A 129 5.00 26.91 -29.63
CA TYR A 129 6.03 26.17 -28.92
C TYR A 129 5.97 26.38 -27.41
N LEU A 130 6.58 25.42 -26.69
CA LEU A 130 6.68 25.40 -25.24
C LEU A 130 7.98 26.07 -24.78
N LYS A 131 7.87 27.11 -23.94
CA LYS A 131 8.99 27.78 -23.28
C LYS A 131 9.10 27.27 -21.84
N LYS A 132 10.33 27.16 -21.31
CA LYS A 132 10.53 26.90 -19.88
C LYS A 132 10.01 28.08 -19.05
N TYR A 133 9.43 27.80 -17.88
CA TYR A 133 9.08 28.85 -16.93
C TYR A 133 10.31 29.65 -16.49
N GLU A 134 10.12 30.94 -16.27
CA GLU A 134 11.22 31.92 -16.11
C GLU A 134 11.92 31.77 -14.77
N HIS A 135 11.18 31.45 -13.71
CA HIS A 135 11.76 31.02 -12.45
C HIS A 135 12.14 29.54 -12.57
N TYR A 136 13.42 29.29 -12.86
CA TYR A 136 14.02 27.97 -12.84
C TYR A 136 15.33 28.02 -12.06
N PRO A 137 15.60 27.06 -11.15
CA PRO A 137 14.78 25.89 -10.83
C PRO A 137 13.65 26.21 -9.85
N ASN A 138 12.42 25.84 -10.23
CA ASN A 138 11.28 25.83 -9.30
C ASN A 138 11.19 24.48 -8.61
N PHE A 139 11.05 24.50 -7.30
CA PHE A 139 10.82 23.31 -6.49
C PHE A 139 9.86 23.60 -5.36
N TYR A 140 9.16 22.56 -4.93
CA TYR A 140 8.37 22.58 -3.69
C TYR A 140 8.84 21.45 -2.79
N ARG A 141 8.56 21.59 -1.50
CA ARG A 141 8.82 20.54 -0.50
C ARG A 141 7.51 19.86 -0.17
N ALA A 142 7.48 18.53 -0.25
CA ALA A 142 6.31 17.74 0.11
C ALA A 142 6.68 16.49 0.89
N ALA A 143 5.68 15.95 1.58
CA ALA A 143 5.80 14.66 2.24
C ALA A 143 5.92 13.54 1.18
N ASN A 144 6.68 12.50 1.51
CA ASN A 144 6.76 11.27 0.72
C ASN A 144 6.05 10.15 1.49
N LEU A 145 6.05 8.94 0.95
CA LEU A 145 5.40 7.79 1.60
C LEU A 145 5.98 7.46 2.98
N ASN A 146 7.26 7.77 3.23
CA ASN A 146 7.90 7.51 4.52
C ASN A 146 7.55 8.55 5.59
N HIS A 147 7.04 9.71 5.17
CA HIS A 147 6.60 10.80 6.04
C HIS A 147 5.17 10.64 6.55
N GLY A 148 4.39 9.72 5.95
CA GLY A 148 3.05 9.42 6.42
C GLY A 148 3.03 8.67 7.74
N TYR A 149 1.83 8.58 8.30
CA TYR A 149 1.55 7.90 9.56
C TYR A 149 0.44 6.88 9.35
N TRP A 150 0.76 5.63 9.66
CA TRP A 150 -0.19 4.53 9.76
C TRP A 150 -0.74 4.48 11.19
N THR A 151 -2.07 4.47 11.30
CA THR A 151 -2.73 4.19 12.57
C THR A 151 -2.59 2.72 12.95
N THR A 152 -2.64 2.42 14.25
CA THR A 152 -2.93 1.05 14.70
C THR A 152 -4.33 0.68 14.22
N PRO A 153 -4.56 -0.54 13.71
CA PRO A 153 -5.89 -0.93 13.28
C PRO A 153 -6.92 -0.79 14.40
N TYR A 154 -8.10 -0.27 14.10
CA TYR A 154 -9.17 -0.01 15.08
C TYR A 154 -10.54 -0.28 14.48
N PHE A 155 -11.52 -0.52 15.34
CA PHE A 155 -12.91 -0.62 14.91
C PHE A 155 -13.55 0.77 14.94
N ASP A 156 -13.99 1.27 13.79
CA ASP A 156 -14.58 2.60 13.67
C ASP A 156 -16.08 2.57 13.95
N CYS A 157 -16.48 2.74 15.21
CA CYS A 157 -17.90 2.77 15.60
C CYS A 157 -18.64 4.02 15.13
N GLU A 158 -17.96 5.17 15.12
CA GLU A 158 -18.54 6.50 14.81
C GLU A 158 -18.49 6.82 13.30
N GLY A 159 -17.78 5.99 12.54
CA GLY A 159 -17.67 6.10 11.09
C GLY A 159 -18.98 5.87 10.36
N LYS A 160 -18.98 6.22 9.06
CA LYS A 160 -20.16 6.04 8.19
C LYS A 160 -20.54 4.58 7.96
N VAL A 161 -19.59 3.66 8.16
CA VAL A 161 -19.83 2.22 8.12
C VAL A 161 -18.99 1.58 9.22
N PRO A 162 -19.61 0.89 10.20
CA PRO A 162 -18.88 0.29 11.31
C PRO A 162 -18.08 -0.92 10.84
N LYS A 163 -16.75 -0.81 10.88
CA LYS A 163 -15.81 -1.84 10.39
C LYS A 163 -14.45 -1.76 11.09
N TRP A 164 -13.70 -2.85 11.00
CA TRP A 164 -12.26 -2.83 11.25
C TRP A 164 -11.55 -2.09 10.13
N VAL A 165 -10.86 -1.01 10.48
CA VAL A 165 -10.21 -0.15 9.51
C VAL A 165 -8.78 0.16 9.92
N ILE A 166 -8.02 0.57 8.93
CA ILE A 166 -6.72 1.18 9.10
C ILE A 166 -6.65 2.46 8.27
N THR A 167 -6.17 3.52 8.90
CA THR A 167 -6.03 4.84 8.29
C THR A 167 -4.56 5.14 8.04
N TYR A 168 -4.25 5.54 6.81
CA TYR A 168 -2.99 6.14 6.43
C TYR A 168 -3.16 7.65 6.27
N SER A 169 -2.31 8.42 6.92
CA SER A 169 -2.40 9.87 6.95
C SER A 169 -1.10 10.52 6.47
N VAL A 170 -1.21 11.52 5.61
CA VAL A 170 -0.06 12.23 5.03
C VAL A 170 -0.25 13.74 5.22
N PRO A 171 0.71 14.44 5.83
CA PRO A 171 0.64 15.88 6.00
C PRO A 171 0.92 16.59 4.68
N PHE A 172 0.27 17.72 4.47
CA PHE A 172 0.58 18.64 3.38
C PHE A 172 0.88 20.04 3.89
N PHE A 173 1.67 20.75 3.11
CA PHE A 173 2.31 22.00 3.52
C PHE A 173 2.01 23.10 2.51
N GLY A 174 2.15 24.34 2.96
CA GLY A 174 2.03 25.51 2.09
C GLY A 174 2.96 26.61 2.57
N TRP A 175 3.29 27.51 1.66
CA TRP A 175 4.10 28.67 2.00
C TRP A 175 3.26 29.71 2.76
N ASP A 176 3.77 30.20 3.89
CA ASP A 176 3.22 31.37 4.58
C ASP A 176 4.00 32.61 4.12
N SER A 177 3.38 33.45 3.30
CA SER A 177 4.00 34.66 2.76
C SER A 177 4.29 35.70 3.84
N ILE A 178 3.56 35.70 4.96
CA ILE A 178 3.75 36.66 6.05
C ILE A 178 5.00 36.29 6.86
N LYS A 179 5.17 34.99 7.17
CA LYS A 179 6.30 34.49 7.96
C LYS A 179 7.49 34.05 7.10
N ALA A 180 7.37 34.13 5.78
CA ALA A 180 8.34 33.67 4.79
C ALA A 180 8.88 32.26 5.10
N LYS A 181 7.99 31.34 5.50
CA LYS A 181 8.36 29.98 5.88
C LYS A 181 7.31 28.97 5.44
N LEU A 182 7.74 27.72 5.32
CA LEU A 182 6.84 26.60 5.12
C LEU A 182 5.99 26.38 6.38
N GLU A 183 4.70 26.13 6.21
CA GLU A 183 3.79 25.79 7.29
C GLU A 183 2.99 24.53 7.01
N PHE A 184 2.64 23.82 8.08
CA PHE A 184 1.66 22.76 8.07
C PHE A 184 0.27 23.33 7.74
N LYS A 185 -0.36 22.80 6.68
CA LYS A 185 -1.68 23.23 6.22
C LYS A 185 -2.77 22.23 6.58
N GLY A 186 -2.43 20.95 6.72
CA GLY A 186 -3.41 19.91 7.02
C GLY A 186 -2.89 18.51 6.75
N VAL A 187 -3.82 17.56 6.71
CA VAL A 187 -3.56 16.13 6.49
C VAL A 187 -4.54 15.59 5.46
N VAL A 188 -4.04 14.80 4.51
CA VAL A 188 -4.88 13.89 3.72
C VAL A 188 -4.89 12.55 4.42
N ALA A 189 -6.07 12.01 4.76
CA ALA A 189 -6.18 10.70 5.37
C ALA A 189 -7.05 9.78 4.52
N VAL A 190 -6.58 8.56 4.35
CA VAL A 190 -7.23 7.50 3.57
C VAL A 190 -7.45 6.31 4.50
N THR A 191 -8.68 5.80 4.52
CA THR A 191 -9.08 4.69 5.38
C THR A 191 -9.50 3.50 4.52
N MET A 192 -8.95 2.34 4.86
CA MET A 192 -9.18 1.07 4.16
C MET A 192 -9.79 0.05 5.12
N ASP A 193 -10.57 -0.86 4.57
CA ASP A 193 -11.09 -2.03 5.29
C ASP A 193 -9.92 -2.96 5.60
N MET A 194 -9.64 -3.19 6.89
CA MET A 194 -8.50 -3.99 7.33
C MET A 194 -8.59 -5.42 6.76
N LEU A 195 -9.79 -5.98 6.67
CA LEU A 195 -10.01 -7.36 6.23
C LEU A 195 -9.70 -7.57 4.74
N GLN A 196 -9.61 -6.50 3.95
CA GLN A 196 -9.28 -6.55 2.52
C GLN A 196 -7.78 -6.37 2.24
N LEU A 197 -6.98 -6.11 3.28
CA LEU A 197 -5.54 -5.96 3.15
C LEU A 197 -4.88 -7.32 3.29
N ASP A 198 -3.96 -7.59 2.36
CA ASP A 198 -3.19 -8.83 2.35
C ASP A 198 -2.18 -8.83 3.51
N ILE A 199 -2.04 -9.97 4.19
CA ILE A 199 -0.96 -10.21 5.15
C ILE A 199 0.19 -10.95 4.49
N ASN A 200 1.43 -10.69 4.94
CA ASN A 200 2.61 -11.39 4.46
C ASN A 200 3.21 -12.25 5.57
N GLN A 201 3.07 -13.57 5.46
CA GLN A 201 3.61 -14.51 6.45
C GLN A 201 5.02 -15.01 6.15
N CYS A 202 5.55 -14.69 4.97
CA CYS A 202 6.86 -15.15 4.55
C CYS A 202 7.99 -14.43 5.30
N PRO A 203 9.20 -15.00 5.32
CA PRO A 203 10.35 -14.36 5.95
C PRO A 203 10.67 -13.04 5.24
N ASP A 204 11.03 -12.04 6.03
CA ASP A 204 11.50 -10.75 5.53
C ASP A 204 12.61 -10.23 6.46
N LYS A 205 13.27 -9.16 6.06
CA LYS A 205 14.36 -8.55 6.81
C LYS A 205 13.88 -8.13 8.21
N TYR A 206 14.78 -8.24 9.18
CA TYR A 206 14.48 -7.96 10.59
C TYR A 206 13.91 -6.55 10.82
N TYR A 207 14.42 -5.54 10.11
CA TYR A 207 14.03 -4.14 10.26
C TYR A 207 12.72 -3.76 9.54
N VAL A 208 12.16 -4.64 8.69
CA VAL A 208 10.88 -4.37 8.03
C VAL A 208 9.76 -4.65 9.03
N PRO A 209 8.89 -3.67 9.33
CA PRO A 209 7.80 -3.84 10.27
C PRO A 209 6.70 -4.69 9.63
N ASN A 210 6.63 -5.95 10.03
CA ASN A 210 5.58 -6.89 9.66
C ASN A 210 5.37 -7.85 10.83
N ALA A 211 4.18 -7.81 11.44
CA ALA A 211 3.85 -8.65 12.59
C ALA A 211 3.65 -10.13 12.22
N PHE A 212 3.44 -10.42 10.93
CA PHE A 212 3.15 -11.77 10.43
C PHE A 212 4.37 -12.48 9.84
N LYS A 213 5.51 -11.81 9.70
CA LYS A 213 6.70 -12.41 9.08
C LYS A 213 7.16 -13.67 9.83
N ASP A 214 7.66 -14.64 9.08
CA ASP A 214 8.15 -15.93 9.61
C ASP A 214 7.10 -16.75 10.37
N THR A 215 5.80 -16.52 10.11
CA THR A 215 4.70 -17.33 10.68
C THR A 215 4.20 -18.43 9.75
N HIS A 216 4.74 -18.51 8.53
CA HIS A 216 4.36 -19.53 7.54
C HIS A 216 4.68 -20.95 8.02
N LYS A 217 4.01 -21.94 7.43
CA LYS A 217 4.14 -23.37 7.74
C LYS A 217 4.86 -24.20 6.68
N CYS A 218 5.46 -23.55 5.67
CA CYS A 218 6.33 -24.24 4.72
C CYS A 218 7.45 -25.04 5.41
N HIS A 219 7.75 -26.21 4.86
CA HIS A 219 8.78 -27.09 5.40
C HIS A 219 10.19 -26.47 5.22
N LYS A 220 10.84 -26.12 6.34
CA LYS A 220 12.03 -25.25 6.37
C LYS A 220 13.27 -25.80 5.64
N LYS A 221 13.39 -27.12 5.47
CA LYS A 221 14.60 -27.74 4.89
C LYS A 221 14.59 -27.88 3.36
N ASN A 222 13.41 -27.96 2.75
CA ASN A 222 13.25 -28.33 1.34
C ASN A 222 12.29 -27.40 0.58
N SER A 223 11.70 -26.41 1.25
CA SER A 223 10.81 -25.43 0.63
C SER A 223 11.03 -24.03 1.21
N TYR A 224 10.59 -23.02 0.48
CA TYR A 224 10.61 -21.62 0.88
C TYR A 224 9.25 -20.96 0.62
N CYS A 225 8.96 -19.90 1.36
CA CYS A 225 7.68 -19.19 1.30
C CYS A 225 7.71 -18.08 0.26
N VAL A 226 6.65 -17.98 -0.56
CA VAL A 226 6.42 -16.86 -1.47
C VAL A 226 5.02 -16.29 -1.24
N PRO A 227 4.86 -14.98 -0.98
CA PRO A 227 3.55 -14.39 -0.66
C PRO A 227 2.64 -14.38 -1.89
N ILE A 228 1.35 -14.56 -1.66
CA ILE A 228 0.28 -14.43 -2.67
C ILE A 228 -0.58 -13.22 -2.31
N LEU A 229 -0.73 -12.29 -3.24
CA LEU A 229 -1.56 -11.09 -3.06
C LEU A 229 -3.01 -11.34 -3.52
N GLY A 230 -3.96 -10.62 -2.94
CA GLY A 230 -5.38 -10.67 -3.32
C GLY A 230 -6.21 -11.70 -2.55
N ARG A 231 -5.69 -12.27 -1.46
CA ARG A 231 -6.42 -13.18 -0.55
C ARG A 231 -6.98 -12.46 0.68
N GLY A 232 -6.67 -11.17 0.85
CA GLY A 232 -7.15 -10.37 1.97
C GLY A 232 -6.49 -10.77 3.29
N PHE A 233 -7.18 -10.47 4.39
CA PHE A 233 -6.65 -10.65 5.74
C PHE A 233 -6.84 -12.09 6.23
N GLU A 234 -6.24 -13.04 5.52
CA GLU A 234 -6.33 -14.46 5.83
C GLU A 234 -4.95 -15.11 5.93
N ILE A 235 -4.81 -16.04 6.88
CA ILE A 235 -3.65 -16.93 6.97
C ILE A 235 -3.59 -17.89 5.77
N GLY A 236 -2.40 -18.32 5.41
CA GLY A 236 -2.15 -19.15 4.24
C GLY A 236 -2.07 -18.36 2.93
N SER A 237 -1.92 -17.03 2.99
CA SER A 237 -1.75 -16.16 1.83
C SER A 237 -0.33 -16.23 1.24
N TYR A 238 0.18 -17.44 1.03
CA TYR A 238 1.49 -17.74 0.48
C TYR A 238 1.46 -19.10 -0.23
N LYS A 239 2.52 -19.38 -0.99
CA LYS A 239 2.83 -20.71 -1.51
C LYS A 239 4.17 -21.19 -0.97
N CYS A 240 4.28 -22.50 -0.77
CA CYS A 240 5.54 -23.16 -0.46
C CYS A 240 6.14 -23.73 -1.73
N GLU A 241 7.17 -23.07 -2.25
CA GLU A 241 7.91 -23.51 -3.42
C GLU A 241 9.10 -24.37 -2.99
N CYS A 242 9.43 -25.39 -3.78
CA CYS A 242 10.56 -26.27 -3.47
C CYS A 242 11.89 -25.56 -3.69
N LEU A 243 12.84 -25.78 -2.77
CA LEU A 243 14.22 -25.32 -2.93
C LEU A 243 14.87 -26.03 -4.11
N GLN A 244 15.92 -25.41 -4.66
CA GLN A 244 16.73 -26.03 -5.72
C GLN A 244 17.26 -27.40 -5.27
N GLY A 245 17.11 -28.41 -6.14
CA GLY A 245 17.46 -29.82 -5.84
C GLY A 245 16.30 -30.61 -5.22
N TYR A 246 15.17 -29.97 -4.94
CA TYR A 246 13.92 -30.61 -4.56
C TYR A 246 12.84 -30.36 -5.61
N GLU A 247 11.87 -31.26 -5.69
CA GLU A 247 10.72 -31.16 -6.59
C GLU A 247 9.41 -31.44 -5.86
N TYR A 248 8.33 -30.87 -6.42
CA TYR A 248 6.98 -31.13 -5.97
C TYR A 248 6.64 -32.62 -6.24
N PRO A 249 6.19 -33.38 -5.22
CA PRO A 249 6.12 -34.84 -5.32
C PRO A 249 4.91 -35.35 -6.11
N PHE A 250 3.89 -34.53 -6.34
CA PHE A 250 2.63 -34.93 -6.98
C PHE A 250 2.59 -34.52 -8.46
N GLU A 251 1.87 -35.29 -9.28
CA GLU A 251 1.73 -35.04 -10.73
C GLU A 251 0.55 -34.08 -11.00
N ASP A 252 0.62 -32.88 -10.41
CA ASP A 252 -0.37 -31.83 -10.61
C ASP A 252 0.14 -30.77 -11.61
N PRO A 253 -0.76 -29.96 -12.21
CA PRO A 253 -0.36 -28.81 -13.01
C PRO A 253 0.32 -27.69 -12.19
N ILE A 254 0.35 -27.80 -10.86
CA ILE A 254 1.00 -26.87 -9.94
C ILE A 254 2.32 -27.46 -9.42
N THR A 255 3.25 -26.60 -9.03
CA THR A 255 4.60 -26.99 -8.55
C THR A 255 4.90 -26.55 -7.12
N TYR A 256 3.85 -26.21 -6.37
CA TYR A 256 3.96 -25.64 -5.02
C TYR A 256 2.81 -26.11 -4.14
N PHE A 257 3.00 -26.03 -2.83
CA PHE A 257 1.92 -26.25 -1.88
C PHE A 257 1.19 -24.94 -1.55
N ASP A 258 -0.13 -24.95 -1.63
CA ASP A 258 -0.94 -23.79 -1.24
C ASP A 258 -0.90 -23.59 0.28
N GLY A 259 -0.49 -22.40 0.72
CA GLY A 259 -0.40 -22.06 2.14
C GLY A 259 -1.71 -22.20 2.90
N GLN A 260 -2.87 -22.00 2.27
CA GLN A 260 -4.17 -22.21 2.95
C GLN A 260 -4.39 -23.68 3.32
N LEU A 261 -4.01 -24.60 2.44
CA LEU A 261 -4.08 -26.05 2.73
C LEU A 261 -3.08 -26.44 3.81
N VAL A 262 -1.85 -25.91 3.74
CA VAL A 262 -0.81 -26.16 4.74
C VAL A 262 -1.25 -25.68 6.13
N GLU A 263 -1.80 -24.46 6.23
CA GLU A 263 -2.29 -23.90 7.51
C GLU A 263 -3.52 -24.64 8.04
N ALA A 264 -4.42 -25.11 7.15
CA ALA A 264 -5.57 -25.91 7.55
C ALA A 264 -5.15 -27.26 8.15
N GLU A 265 -4.19 -27.94 7.52
CA GLU A 265 -3.64 -29.21 8.02
C GLU A 265 -2.81 -29.00 9.30
N PHE A 266 -2.08 -27.89 9.40
CA PHE A 266 -1.42 -27.49 10.64
C PHE A 266 -2.43 -27.25 11.77
N SER A 267 -3.56 -26.60 11.46
CA SER A 267 -4.63 -26.38 12.44
C SER A 267 -5.22 -27.69 12.95
N ASN A 268 -5.28 -28.74 12.11
CA ASN A 268 -5.68 -30.07 12.56
C ASN A 268 -4.67 -30.66 13.56
N ILE A 269 -3.36 -30.41 13.40
CA ILE A 269 -2.34 -30.84 14.37
C ILE A 269 -2.60 -30.18 15.71
N VAL A 270 -2.81 -28.86 15.71
CA VAL A 270 -3.05 -28.07 16.93
C VAL A 270 -4.31 -28.54 17.68
N ASN A 271 -5.30 -29.07 16.95
CA ASN A 271 -6.56 -29.56 17.53
C ASN A 271 -6.59 -31.08 17.77
N ASP A 272 -5.43 -31.77 17.72
CA ASP A 272 -5.30 -33.23 17.89
C ASP A 272 -6.21 -34.06 16.96
N LYS A 273 -6.44 -33.56 15.74
CA LYS A 273 -7.20 -34.26 14.69
C LYS A 273 -6.25 -35.04 13.77
N PRO A 274 -6.73 -36.10 13.08
CA PRO A 274 -5.93 -36.75 12.04
C PRO A 274 -5.58 -35.76 10.92
N THR A 275 -4.31 -35.74 10.49
CA THR A 275 -3.80 -34.77 9.51
C THR A 275 -2.94 -35.43 8.46
N ARG A 276 -2.78 -34.77 7.31
CA ARG A 276 -1.83 -35.14 6.26
C ARG A 276 -0.69 -34.13 6.15
N TYR A 277 -0.42 -33.38 7.21
CA TYR A 277 0.56 -32.29 7.21
C TYR A 277 1.97 -32.72 6.79
N ASP A 278 2.37 -33.96 7.10
CA ASP A 278 3.69 -34.51 6.73
C ASP A 278 3.89 -34.66 5.21
N MET A 279 2.81 -34.63 4.41
CA MET A 279 2.88 -34.71 2.95
C MET A 279 3.24 -33.37 2.29
N PHE A 280 3.21 -32.26 3.03
CA PHE A 280 3.53 -30.93 2.52
C PHE A 280 5.04 -30.66 2.55
N ASN A 281 5.81 -31.59 1.97
CA ASN A 281 7.25 -31.54 1.88
C ASN A 281 7.70 -31.88 0.44
N CYS A 282 8.78 -31.24 -0.02
CA CYS A 282 9.33 -31.53 -1.33
C CYS A 282 10.24 -32.78 -1.27
N ARG A 283 10.22 -33.59 -2.33
CA ARG A 283 11.12 -34.74 -2.48
C ARG A 283 12.42 -34.31 -3.15
N LEU A 284 13.50 -35.06 -2.95
CA LEU A 284 14.74 -34.82 -3.71
C LEU A 284 14.44 -34.98 -5.20
N ALA A 285 14.84 -34.00 -6.01
CA ALA A 285 14.69 -34.07 -7.45
C ALA A 285 15.42 -35.32 -7.94
N GLY A 286 14.71 -36.18 -8.67
CA GLY A 286 15.28 -37.43 -9.16
C GLY A 286 16.47 -37.15 -10.06
N ALA A 287 17.68 -37.38 -9.56
CA ALA A 287 18.82 -37.67 -10.41
C ALA A 287 18.43 -38.91 -11.22
N THR A 288 18.30 -38.75 -12.54
CA THR A 288 18.17 -39.80 -13.57
C THR A 288 17.44 -41.06 -13.11
N SER A 289 16.23 -41.30 -13.62
CA SER A 289 15.66 -42.65 -13.64
C SER A 289 16.79 -43.67 -13.85
N ILE A 290 16.88 -44.68 -12.98
CA ILE A 290 17.85 -45.75 -13.13
C ILE A 290 17.56 -46.40 -14.48
N GLN A 291 18.18 -45.89 -15.55
CA GLN A 291 18.19 -46.55 -16.83
C GLN A 291 19.14 -47.72 -16.63
N ALA A 292 18.58 -48.84 -16.18
CA ALA A 292 19.26 -50.11 -16.25
C ALA A 292 19.55 -50.36 -17.73
N SER A 293 20.79 -50.07 -18.12
CA SER A 293 21.27 -50.36 -19.47
C SER A 293 21.11 -51.85 -19.72
N TYR A 294 20.41 -52.24 -20.79
CA TYR A 294 20.26 -53.65 -21.18
C TYR A 294 21.60 -54.38 -21.28
N VAL A 295 22.69 -53.66 -21.58
CA VAL A 295 24.06 -54.18 -21.62
C VAL A 295 24.53 -54.66 -20.24
N THR A 296 24.20 -53.94 -19.17
CA THR A 296 24.58 -54.31 -17.79
C THR A 296 23.81 -55.54 -17.30
N PHE A 297 22.55 -55.70 -17.72
CA PHE A 297 21.78 -56.91 -17.42
C PHE A 297 22.31 -58.13 -18.19
N LEU A 298 22.62 -57.96 -19.47
CA LEU A 298 23.19 -59.03 -20.30
C LEU A 298 24.58 -59.46 -19.83
N SER A 299 25.44 -58.52 -19.43
CA SER A 299 26.78 -58.85 -18.92
C SER A 299 26.71 -59.58 -17.57
N LEU A 300 25.78 -59.21 -16.69
CA LEU A 300 25.54 -59.93 -15.43
C LEU A 300 25.05 -61.37 -15.69
N ILE A 301 24.12 -61.55 -16.63
CA ILE A 301 23.63 -62.89 -17.01
C ILE A 301 24.75 -63.74 -17.61
N LEU A 302 25.64 -63.15 -18.42
CA LEU A 302 26.76 -63.85 -19.02
C LEU A 302 27.79 -64.26 -17.96
N LEU A 303 28.09 -63.39 -17.01
CA LEU A 303 28.97 -63.67 -15.86
C LEU A 303 28.41 -64.80 -14.98
N ILE A 304 27.11 -64.75 -14.67
CA ILE A 304 26.43 -65.81 -13.90
C ILE A 304 26.53 -67.14 -14.64
N ARG A 305 26.36 -67.16 -15.97
CA ARG A 305 26.52 -68.39 -16.78
C ARG A 305 27.95 -68.92 -16.83
N ILE A 306 28.96 -68.06 -16.70
CA ILE A 306 30.38 -68.47 -16.66
C ILE A 306 30.75 -69.03 -15.28
N VAL A 307 30.16 -68.50 -14.20
CA VAL A 307 30.45 -68.95 -12.82
C VAL A 307 29.69 -70.23 -12.45
N LEU A 308 28.53 -70.50 -13.07
CA LEU A 308 27.73 -71.72 -12.87
C LEU A 308 28.12 -72.89 -13.80
N ARG A 309 29.26 -72.80 -14.49
CA ARG A 309 29.82 -73.86 -15.32
C ARG A 309 31.13 -74.35 -14.72
#